data_AF-A0A3D5N526-F1
#
_entry.id   AF-A0A3D5N526-F1
#
_cell.length_a   1.000
_cell.length_b   1.000
_cell.length_c   1.000
_cell.angle_alpha   90.00
_cell.angle_beta   90.00
_cell.angle_gamma   90.00
#
_symmetry.space_group_name_H-M   'P 1'
#
loop_
_entity.id
_entity.type
_entity.pdbx_description
1 polymer ?
#
loop_
_entity_poly.entity_id
_entity_poly.type
_entity_poly.pdbx_seq_one_letter_code
_entity_poly.pdbx_strand_id
1 'polypeptide(L)' 'MRLHIKNVSHSYDQVEALRDIDFGIEPGEVVALIGPSGCGKSTLLS' A
#
# COMPACT_ATOMS: atom_id res chain seq x y z
N MET A 1 17.21 -4.88 6.18
CA MET A 1 16.86 -3.68 5.40
C MET A 1 15.47 -3.24 5.84
N ARG A 2 15.25 -1.95 6.06
CA ARG A 2 13.97 -1.36 6.47
C ARG A 2 13.27 -0.83 5.20
N LEU A 3 11.97 -1.06 5.05
CA LEU A 3 11.17 -0.60 3.89
C LEU A 3 10.14 0.42 4.35
N HIS A 4 10.16 1.65 3.81
CA HIS A 4 9.21 2.70 4.18
C HIS A 4 8.72 3.43 2.92
N ILE A 5 7.40 3.61 2.83
CA ILE A 5 6.73 4.43 1.83
C ILE A 5 5.91 5.49 2.55
N LYS A 6 5.84 6.69 1.96
CA LYS A 6 5.12 7.83 2.54
C LYS A 6 4.32 8.57 1.47
N ASN A 7 3.14 9.03 1.85
CA ASN A 7 2.22 9.81 1.01
C ASN A 7 1.98 9.15 -0.36
N VAL A 8 1.79 7.83 -0.38
CA VAL A 8 1.54 7.12 -1.63
C VAL A 8 0.07 7.26 -2.02
N SER A 9 -0.14 7.92 -3.15
CA SER A 9 -1.45 8.10 -3.79
C SER A 9 -1.37 7.63 -5.23
N HIS A 10 -2.41 6.93 -5.70
CA HIS A 10 -2.44 6.39 -7.06
C HIS A 10 -3.88 6.26 -7.56
N SER A 11 -4.09 6.64 -8.82
CA SER A 11 -5.39 6.57 -9.49
C SER A 11 -5.27 5.85 -10.82
N TYR A 12 -6.26 4.99 -11.10
CA TYR A 12 -6.52 4.46 -12.43
C TYR A 12 -7.70 5.22 -13.01
N ASP A 13 -7.46 5.99 -14.07
CA ASP A 13 -8.44 6.90 -14.67
C ASP A 13 -9.11 7.81 -13.61
N GLN A 14 -10.41 7.62 -13.38
CA GLN A 14 -11.20 8.39 -12.41
C GLN A 14 -11.30 7.72 -11.03
N VAL A 15 -10.66 6.56 -10.84
CA VAL A 15 -10.73 5.78 -9.60
C VAL A 15 -9.43 5.96 -8.82
N GLU A 16 -9.54 6.59 -7.66
CA GLU A 16 -8.44 6.75 -6.71
C GLU A 16 -8.28 5.45 -5.89
N ALA A 17 -7.26 4.66 -6.23
CA ALA A 17 -6.99 3.33 -5.69
C ALA A 17 -6.17 3.35 -4.40
N LEU A 18 -5.25 4.32 -4.25
CA LEU A 18 -4.50 4.59 -3.03
C LEU A 18 -4.64 6.07 -2.68
N ARG A 19 -4.84 6.36 -1.39
CA ARG A 19 -5.04 7.73 -0.88
C ARG A 19 -4.14 7.96 0.32
N ASP A 20 -3.09 8.76 0.12
CA ASP A 20 -2.14 9.23 1.12
C ASP A 20 -1.68 8.13 2.09
N ILE A 21 -1.18 7.03 1.52
CA ILE A 21 -0.78 5.85 2.29
C ILE A 21 0.65 6.01 2.82
N ASP A 22 0.78 5.90 4.14
CA ASP A 22 2.03 5.72 4.86
C ASP A 22 2.14 4.28 5.35
N PHE A 23 3.23 3.60 5.01
CA PHE A 23 3.45 2.20 5.40
C PHE A 23 4.94 1.89 5.57
N GLY A 24 5.26 1.04 6.54
CA GLY A 24 6.63 0.62 6.80
C GLY A 24 6.71 -0.80 7.32
N ILE A 25 7.84 -1.44 7.05
CA ILE A 25 8.21 -2.77 7.56
C ILE A 25 9.62 -2.68 8.12
N GLU A 26 9.79 -3.09 9.37
CA GLU A 26 11.09 -3.17 10.03
C GLU A 26 11.78 -4.53 9.78
N PRO A 27 13.11 -4.60 9.93
CA PRO A 27 13.84 -5.85 9.71
C PRO A 27 13.33 -6.98 10.61
N GLY A 28 12.95 -8.11 9.99
CA GLY A 28 12.48 -9.30 10.69
C GLY A 28 10.96 -9.36 10.89
N GLU A 29 10.21 -8.33 10.48
CA GLU A 29 8.75 -8.35 10.54
C GLU A 29 8.13 -9.13 9.38
N VAL A 30 7.04 -9.84 9.68
CA VAL A 30 6.16 -10.45 8.69
C VAL A 30 4.83 -9.74 8.77
N VAL A 31 4.44 -9.08 7.67
CA VAL A 31 3.22 -8.27 7.60
C VAL A 31 2.26 -8.90 6.58
N ALA A 32 0.98 -8.96 6.92
CA ALA A 32 -0.08 -9.37 6.03
C ALA A 32 -0.96 -8.16 5.64
N LEU A 33 -1.16 -7.96 4.34
CA LEU A 33 -2.06 -6.93 3.82
C LEU A 33 -3.45 -7.55 3.57
N ILE A 34 -4.43 -7.20 4.40
CA ILE A 34 -5.77 -7.79 4.38
C ILE A 34 -6.85 -6.75 4.05
N GLY A 35 -7.94 -7.21 3.44
CA GLY A 35 -9.09 -6.36 3.08
C GLY A 35 -9.85 -6.89 1.86
N PRO A 36 -11.08 -6.40 1.61
CA PRO A 36 -11.94 -6.84 0.50
C PRO A 36 -11.29 -6.73 -0.87
N SER A 37 -11.78 -7.46 -1.87
CA SER A 37 -11.31 -7.28 -3.26
C SER A 37 -11.51 -5.84 -3.74
N GLY A 38 -10.55 -5.29 -4.49
CA GLY A 38 -10.62 -3.92 -5.02
C GLY A 38 -10.19 -2.81 -4.05
N CYS A 39 -9.85 -3.09 -2.79
CA CYS A 39 -9.46 -2.06 -1.82
C CYS A 39 -8.01 -1.52 -1.95
N GLY A 40 -7.32 -1.75 -3.08
CA GLY A 40 -5.97 -1.22 -3.33
C GLY A 40 -4.78 -2.08 -2.88
N LYS A 41 -4.99 -3.29 -2.34
CA LYS A 41 -3.89 -4.13 -1.82
C LYS A 41 -2.81 -4.46 -2.86
N SER A 42 -3.23 -4.99 -4.01
CA SER A 42 -2.29 -5.32 -5.09
C SER A 42 -1.65 -4.06 -5.67
N THR A 43 -2.41 -2.95 -5.73
CA THR A 43 -1.91 -1.64 -6.15
C THR A 43 -0.82 -1.10 -5.22
N LEU A 44 -0.89 -1.39 -3.91
CA LEU A 44 0.15 -1.00 -2.95
C LEU A 44 1.47 -1.79 -3.13
N LEU A 45 1.41 -2.96 -3.77
CA LEU A 45 2.56 -3.87 -3.92
C LEU A 45 3.19 -3.85 -5.32
N SER A 46 2.60 -3.13 -6.28
CA SER A 46 3.09 -2.97 -7.66
C SER A 46 3.69 -1.59 -7.89
#